data_AF-A0A257TDX1-F1
#
_entry.id   AF-A0A257TDX1-F1
#
_cell.length_a   1.000
_cell.length_b   1.000
_cell.length_c   1.000
_cell.angle_alpha   90.00
_cell.angle_beta   90.00
_cell.angle_gamma   90.00
#
_symmetry.space_group_name_H-M   'P 1'
#
loop_
_entity.id
_entity.type
_entity.pdbx_description
1 polymer ?
#
loop_
_entity_poly.entity_id
_entity_poly.type
_entity_poly.pdbx_seq_one_letter_code
_entity_poly.pdbx_strand_id
1 'polypeptide(L)'
;KLLLERLVDDAAAHGGLGEEQKQKLLTAGKLDLDAYFKRQAALEEKPADGRAVIVPHEQIAGVKARLPAIFADADSTFQRIFQKRLSSEQRAKIAEADRERGRFHRQAVLGVLIVALAERALLTDNQAGRLQTLLADSLPESDNAEDLAGWRQAKLKKLHGLRPETVEPLLEDWQRPAAREYLMKLADSAFLEIPGVP
;
A
#
# COMPACT_ATOMS: atom_id res chain seq x y z
N LYS A 1 12.49 -11.55 -6.82
CA LYS A 1 12.08 -12.67 -7.70
C LYS A 1 10.64 -13.13 -7.41
N LEU A 2 10.34 -13.64 -6.21
CA LEU A 2 9.00 -14.09 -5.81
C LEU A 2 7.88 -13.03 -6.00
N LEU A 3 8.17 -11.76 -5.71
CA LEU A 3 7.21 -10.66 -5.85
C LEU A 3 6.89 -10.31 -7.32
N LEU A 4 7.87 -10.41 -8.22
CA LEU A 4 7.66 -10.19 -9.65
C LEU A 4 6.82 -11.33 -10.25
N GLU A 5 7.10 -12.57 -9.85
CA GLU A 5 6.33 -13.73 -10.28
C GLU A 5 4.86 -13.59 -9.85
N ARG A 6 4.62 -13.26 -8.59
CA ARG A 6 3.27 -12.99 -8.08
C ARG A 6 2.55 -11.86 -8.83
N LEU A 7 3.23 -10.76 -9.13
CA LEU A 7 2.64 -9.64 -9.87
C LEU A 7 2.22 -10.05 -11.29
N VAL A 8 3.05 -10.82 -11.98
CA VAL A 8 2.73 -11.29 -13.33
C VAL A 8 1.65 -12.38 -13.31
N ASP A 9 1.66 -13.25 -12.31
CA ASP A 9 0.62 -14.28 -12.12
C ASP A 9 -0.75 -13.64 -11.84
N ASP A 10 -0.80 -12.61 -11.00
CA ASP A 10 -2.03 -11.85 -10.74
C ASP A 10 -2.51 -11.14 -12.02
N ALA A 11 -1.60 -10.50 -12.76
CA ALA A 11 -1.93 -9.90 -14.05
C ALA A 11 -2.44 -10.94 -15.06
N ALA A 12 -1.89 -12.15 -15.05
CA ALA A 12 -2.33 -13.25 -15.90
C ALA A 12 -3.73 -13.76 -15.52
N ALA A 13 -4.00 -13.92 -14.22
CA ALA A 13 -5.29 -14.36 -13.71
C ALA A 13 -6.43 -13.39 -14.06
N HIS A 14 -6.19 -12.08 -13.98
CA HIS A 14 -7.22 -11.07 -14.24
C HIS A 14 -7.26 -10.58 -15.69
N GLY A 15 -6.10 -10.46 -16.33
CA GLY A 15 -5.96 -10.01 -17.71
C GLY A 15 -6.12 -11.11 -18.75
N GLY A 16 -6.15 -12.38 -18.34
CA GLY A 16 -6.14 -13.52 -19.26
C GLY A 16 -4.89 -13.54 -20.12
N LEU A 17 -3.72 -13.40 -19.50
CA LEU A 17 -2.44 -13.36 -20.22
C LEU A 17 -2.02 -14.79 -20.62
N GLY A 18 -1.60 -14.96 -21.86
CA GLY A 18 -1.00 -16.21 -22.32
C GLY A 18 0.42 -16.41 -21.76
N GLU A 19 0.91 -17.65 -21.79
CA GLU A 19 2.23 -18.02 -21.25
C GLU A 19 3.38 -17.22 -21.89
N GLU A 20 3.28 -16.92 -23.19
CA GLU A 20 4.26 -16.09 -23.89
C GLU A 20 4.28 -14.63 -23.37
N GLN A 21 3.11 -14.06 -23.08
CA GLN A 21 2.99 -12.71 -22.52
C GLN A 21 3.56 -12.67 -21.10
N LYS A 22 3.24 -13.69 -20.29
CA LYS A 22 3.78 -13.89 -18.95
C LYS A 22 5.31 -13.96 -18.96
N GLN A 23 5.89 -14.81 -19.80
CA GLN A 23 7.35 -14.98 -19.85
C GLN A 23 8.09 -13.71 -20.31
N LYS A 24 7.47 -12.93 -21.21
CA LYS A 24 8.02 -11.63 -21.63
C LYS A 24 7.98 -10.60 -20.50
N LEU A 25 6.89 -10.53 -19.75
CA LEU A 25 6.77 -9.66 -18.58
C LEU A 25 7.77 -10.06 -17.49
N LEU A 26 7.91 -11.35 -17.19
CA LEU A 26 8.89 -11.85 -16.22
C LEU A 26 10.33 -11.50 -16.62
N THR A 27 10.68 -11.67 -17.89
CA THR A 27 12.02 -11.31 -18.39
C THR A 27 12.25 -9.80 -18.30
N ALA A 28 11.29 -8.98 -18.70
CA ALA A 28 11.39 -7.53 -18.63
C ALA A 28 11.52 -7.03 -17.19
N GLY A 29 10.72 -7.56 -16.27
CA GLY A 29 10.78 -7.20 -14.85
C GLY A 29 12.10 -7.60 -14.20
N LYS A 30 12.70 -8.74 -14.60
CA LYS A 30 14.04 -9.13 -14.12
C LYS A 30 15.10 -8.12 -14.55
N LEU A 31 15.07 -7.67 -15.81
CA LEU A 31 16.00 -6.65 -16.31
C LEU A 31 15.89 -5.34 -15.54
N ASP A 32 14.68 -4.89 -15.24
CA ASP A 32 14.46 -3.65 -14.48
C ASP A 32 14.96 -3.78 -13.03
N LEU A 33 14.74 -4.94 -12.39
CA LEU A 33 15.28 -5.22 -11.06
C LEU A 33 16.80 -5.26 -11.06
N ASP A 34 17.42 -5.94 -12.02
CA ASP A 34 18.86 -6.02 -12.14
C ASP A 34 19.47 -4.62 -12.36
N ALA A 35 18.83 -3.79 -13.20
CA ALA A 35 19.24 -2.40 -13.41
C ALA A 35 19.09 -1.55 -12.14
N TYR A 36 18.02 -1.75 -11.36
CA TYR A 36 17.84 -1.09 -10.07
C TYR A 36 18.93 -1.49 -9.07
N PHE A 37 19.19 -2.78 -8.89
CA PHE A 37 20.21 -3.26 -7.95
C PHE A 37 21.62 -2.85 -8.36
N LYS A 38 21.94 -2.84 -9.66
CA LYS A 38 23.21 -2.29 -10.16
C LYS A 38 23.36 -0.80 -9.85
N ARG A 39 22.30 -0.01 -10.00
CA ARG A 39 22.30 1.42 -9.64
C ARG A 39 22.48 1.63 -8.13
N GLN A 40 21.81 0.82 -7.31
CA GLN A 40 21.98 0.84 -5.84
C GLN A 40 23.43 0.52 -5.44
N ALA A 41 23.99 -0.58 -5.93
CA ALA A 41 25.38 -0.96 -5.64
C ALA A 41 26.39 0.13 -6.06
N ALA A 42 26.19 0.77 -7.21
CA ALA A 42 27.05 1.87 -7.67
C ALA A 42 26.94 3.15 -6.82
N LEU A 43 25.83 3.34 -6.11
CA LEU A 43 25.66 4.44 -5.14
C LEU A 43 26.30 4.08 -3.79
N GLU A 44 26.26 2.80 -3.40
CA GLU A 44 26.94 2.27 -2.21
C GLU A 44 28.48 2.33 -2.34
N GLU A 45 29.02 2.16 -3.57
CA GLU A 45 30.46 2.22 -3.85
C GLU A 45 31.06 3.63 -3.95
N LYS A 46 30.26 4.70 -3.79
CA LYS A 46 30.77 6.09 -3.73
C LYS A 46 30.85 6.57 -2.27
N PRO A 47 31.97 6.37 -1.56
CA PRO A 47 32.15 6.98 -0.26
C PRO A 47 32.32 8.49 -0.44
N ALA A 48 31.50 9.28 0.26
CA ALA A 48 31.76 10.71 0.39
C ALA A 48 33.02 10.97 1.24
N ASP A 49 33.38 10.09 2.19
CA ASP A 49 34.51 10.34 3.11
C ASP A 49 35.04 9.05 3.79
N GLY A 50 35.57 8.08 3.04
CA GLY A 50 36.46 7.00 3.56
C GLY A 50 35.98 6.13 4.73
N ARG A 51 34.74 6.25 5.20
CA ARG A 51 34.14 5.45 6.28
C ARG A 51 33.11 4.53 5.67
N ALA A 52 33.28 3.23 5.88
CA ALA A 52 32.32 2.22 5.49
C ALA A 52 31.01 2.46 6.26
N VAL A 53 30.00 3.02 5.59
CA VAL A 53 28.65 3.10 6.13
C VAL A 53 28.03 1.72 5.93
N ILE A 54 27.94 0.95 7.00
CA ILE A 54 27.13 -0.27 7.02
C ILE A 54 25.68 0.20 6.94
N VAL A 55 25.06 0.01 5.78
CA VAL A 55 23.63 0.24 5.59
C VAL A 55 22.88 -0.87 6.34
N PRO A 56 22.02 -0.54 7.33
CA PRO A 56 21.25 -1.54 8.04
C PRO A 56 20.27 -2.27 7.11
N HIS A 57 19.98 -3.53 7.44
CA HIS A 57 19.03 -4.42 6.76
C HIS A 57 17.63 -3.79 6.51
N GLU A 58 17.32 -2.71 7.24
CA GLU A 58 16.13 -1.85 7.10
C GLU A 58 15.97 -1.24 5.70
N GLN A 59 17.03 -1.09 4.89
CA GLN A 59 16.88 -0.66 3.48
C GLN A 59 16.26 -1.73 2.57
N ILE A 60 16.24 -3.02 2.97
CA ILE A 60 15.57 -4.09 2.21
C ILE A 60 14.04 -3.99 2.30
N ALA A 61 13.50 -3.49 3.42
CA ALA A 61 12.08 -3.13 3.53
C ALA A 61 11.73 -2.01 2.52
N GLY A 62 12.67 -1.08 2.29
CA GLY A 62 12.57 -0.04 1.25
C GLY A 62 12.51 -0.59 -0.18
N VAL A 63 13.15 -1.73 -0.47
CA VAL A 63 13.09 -2.34 -1.81
C VAL A 63 11.69 -2.88 -2.11
N LYS A 64 11.02 -3.53 -1.14
CA LYS A 64 9.63 -3.98 -1.31
C LYS A 64 8.66 -2.82 -1.54
N ALA A 65 8.83 -1.72 -0.79
CA ALA A 65 8.02 -0.51 -0.96
C ALA A 65 8.27 0.19 -2.31
N ARG A 66 9.47 0.03 -2.89
CA ARG A 66 9.86 0.67 -4.16
C ARG A 66 9.58 -0.17 -5.40
N LEU A 67 9.22 -1.45 -5.27
CA LEU A 67 8.94 -2.33 -6.41
C LEU A 67 7.87 -1.79 -7.38
N PRO A 68 6.72 -1.29 -6.91
CA PRO A 68 5.75 -0.68 -7.82
C PRO A 68 6.35 0.54 -8.56
N ALA A 69 7.12 1.37 -7.87
CA ALA A 69 7.80 2.51 -8.46
C ALA A 69 8.87 2.12 -9.49
N ILE A 70 9.58 1.00 -9.29
CA ILE A 70 10.57 0.46 -10.25
C ILE A 70 9.89 0.06 -11.56
N PHE A 71 8.71 -0.56 -11.49
CA PHE A 71 7.97 -1.00 -12.67
C PHE A 71 7.08 0.10 -13.25
N ALA A 72 6.78 1.17 -12.51
CA ALA A 72 6.04 2.34 -12.99
C ALA A 72 6.95 3.45 -13.56
N ASP A 73 8.26 3.31 -13.43
CA ASP A 73 9.25 4.25 -13.98
C ASP A 73 9.05 4.39 -15.50
N ALA A 74 9.17 5.61 -16.02
CA ALA A 74 9.07 5.90 -17.45
C ALA A 74 10.10 5.10 -18.28
N ASP A 75 11.26 4.80 -17.68
CA ASP A 75 12.32 4.02 -18.31
C ASP A 75 12.14 2.50 -18.14
N SER A 76 11.12 2.04 -17.40
CA SER A 76 10.86 0.63 -17.15
C SER A 76 10.63 -0.17 -18.44
N THR A 77 11.44 -1.21 -18.63
CA THR A 77 11.26 -2.18 -19.70
C THR A 77 9.98 -2.97 -19.49
N PHE A 78 9.67 -3.30 -18.23
CA PHE A 78 8.43 -3.94 -17.84
C PHE A 78 7.21 -3.12 -18.28
N GLN A 79 7.14 -1.84 -17.94
CA GLN A 79 6.01 -0.98 -18.31
C GLN A 79 5.85 -0.84 -19.83
N ARG A 80 6.97 -0.72 -20.54
CA ARG A 80 6.95 -0.62 -22.00
C ARG A 80 6.45 -1.91 -22.65
N ILE A 81 6.87 -3.07 -22.13
CA ILE A 81 6.38 -4.38 -22.60
C ILE A 81 4.91 -4.55 -22.23
N PHE A 82 4.51 -4.18 -21.01
CA PHE A 82 3.13 -4.20 -20.54
C PHE A 82 2.22 -3.40 -21.48
N GLN A 83 2.60 -2.16 -21.81
CA GLN A 83 1.80 -1.30 -22.69
C GLN A 83 1.78 -1.75 -24.16
N LYS A 84 2.87 -2.37 -24.66
CA LYS A 84 2.97 -2.78 -26.07
C LYS A 84 2.41 -4.18 -26.35
N ARG A 85 2.43 -5.09 -25.37
CA ARG A 85 2.09 -6.51 -25.57
C ARG A 85 0.71 -6.89 -25.05
N LEU A 86 0.11 -6.08 -24.19
CA LEU A 86 -1.26 -6.31 -23.74
C LEU A 86 -2.22 -5.47 -24.56
N SER A 87 -3.37 -6.04 -24.89
CA SER A 87 -4.44 -5.29 -25.54
C SER A 87 -5.02 -4.22 -24.59
N SER A 88 -5.77 -3.26 -25.14
CA SER A 88 -6.54 -2.31 -24.32
C SER A 88 -7.52 -3.03 -23.39
N GLU A 89 -8.16 -4.11 -23.85
CA GLU A 89 -9.09 -4.90 -23.05
C GLU A 89 -8.39 -5.61 -21.88
N GLN A 90 -7.25 -6.27 -22.13
CA GLN A 90 -6.48 -6.94 -21.07
C GLN A 90 -6.03 -5.95 -20.00
N ARG A 91 -5.56 -4.77 -20.42
CA ARG A 91 -5.19 -3.68 -19.50
C ARG A 91 -6.37 -3.15 -18.71
N ALA A 92 -7.53 -2.99 -19.34
CA ALA A 92 -8.75 -2.55 -18.64
C ALA A 92 -9.20 -3.57 -17.59
N LYS A 93 -9.12 -4.88 -17.88
CA LYS A 93 -9.45 -5.94 -16.91
C LYS A 93 -8.50 -5.94 -15.71
N ILE A 94 -7.20 -5.80 -15.96
CA ILE A 94 -6.20 -5.69 -14.88
C ILE A 94 -6.49 -4.43 -14.04
N ALA A 95 -6.74 -3.29 -14.69
CA ALA A 95 -7.04 -2.03 -14.00
C ALA A 95 -8.35 -2.06 -13.19
N GLU A 96 -9.38 -2.80 -13.63
CA GLU A 96 -10.59 -3.02 -12.81
C GLU A 96 -10.30 -3.89 -11.59
N ALA A 97 -9.59 -5.02 -11.77
CA ALA A 97 -9.21 -5.88 -10.65
C ALA A 97 -8.36 -5.13 -9.61
N ASP A 98 -7.48 -4.26 -10.08
CA ASP A 98 -6.69 -3.35 -9.27
C ASP A 98 -7.55 -2.34 -8.49
N ARG A 99 -8.57 -1.74 -9.14
CA ARG A 99 -9.56 -0.88 -8.47
C ARG A 99 -10.38 -1.64 -7.43
N GLU A 100 -10.83 -2.86 -7.74
CA GLU A 100 -11.54 -3.74 -6.80
C GLU A 100 -10.70 -4.07 -5.57
N ARG A 101 -9.43 -4.41 -5.78
CA ARG A 101 -8.46 -4.61 -4.68
C ARG A 101 -8.35 -3.35 -3.82
N GLY A 102 -8.23 -2.17 -4.43
CA GLY A 102 -8.20 -0.90 -3.72
C GLY A 102 -9.45 -0.67 -2.86
N ARG A 103 -10.64 -0.96 -3.41
CA ARG A 103 -11.92 -0.89 -2.68
C ARG A 103 -11.96 -1.86 -1.49
N PHE A 104 -11.58 -3.12 -1.69
CA PHE A 104 -11.54 -4.12 -0.62
C PHE A 104 -10.57 -3.72 0.50
N HIS A 105 -9.35 -3.30 0.17
CA HIS A 105 -8.37 -2.86 1.16
C HIS A 105 -8.87 -1.66 1.95
N ARG A 106 -9.52 -0.70 1.29
CA ARG A 106 -10.17 0.45 1.96
C ARG A 106 -11.19 -0.04 2.99
N GLN A 107 -12.07 -0.95 2.60
CA GLN A 107 -13.10 -1.49 3.49
C GLN A 107 -12.48 -2.27 4.66
N ALA A 108 -11.45 -3.08 4.42
CA ALA A 108 -10.77 -3.85 5.46
C ALA A 108 -10.09 -2.93 6.50
N VAL A 109 -9.36 -1.91 6.05
CA VAL A 109 -8.71 -0.94 6.95
C VAL A 109 -9.75 -0.19 7.77
N LEU A 110 -10.84 0.28 7.14
CA LEU A 110 -11.96 0.92 7.85
C LEU A 110 -12.55 -0.01 8.91
N GLY A 111 -12.81 -1.27 8.57
CA GLY A 111 -13.35 -2.27 9.49
C GLY A 111 -12.47 -2.47 10.72
N VAL A 112 -11.15 -2.67 10.53
CA VAL A 112 -10.20 -2.84 11.65
C VAL A 112 -10.23 -1.66 12.62
N LEU A 113 -10.29 -0.44 12.10
CA LEU A 113 -10.30 0.77 12.93
C LEU A 113 -11.60 0.93 13.70
N ILE A 114 -12.73 0.66 13.05
CA ILE A 114 -14.05 0.72 13.69
C ILE A 114 -14.11 -0.30 14.82
N VAL A 115 -13.66 -1.55 14.58
CA VAL A 115 -13.62 -2.59 15.61
C VAL A 115 -12.74 -2.15 16.78
N ALA A 116 -11.53 -1.66 16.52
CA ALA A 116 -10.62 -1.28 17.59
C ALA A 116 -11.10 -0.07 18.40
N LEU A 117 -11.76 0.92 17.75
CA LEU A 117 -12.42 2.03 18.45
C LEU A 117 -13.66 1.55 19.21
N ALA A 118 -14.46 0.65 18.64
CA ALA A 118 -15.64 0.09 19.27
C ALA A 118 -15.29 -0.68 20.55
N GLU A 119 -14.24 -1.50 20.52
CA GLU A 119 -13.77 -2.25 21.68
C GLU A 119 -13.21 -1.34 22.78
N ARG A 120 -12.46 -0.29 22.42
CA ARG A 120 -11.77 0.57 23.41
C ARG A 120 -12.63 1.69 23.96
N ALA A 121 -13.51 2.27 23.15
CA ALA A 121 -14.42 3.35 23.53
C ALA A 121 -15.84 2.85 23.83
N LEU A 122 -16.07 1.52 23.76
CA LEU A 122 -17.37 0.89 23.98
C LEU A 122 -18.47 1.53 23.11
N LEU A 123 -18.21 1.63 21.81
CA LEU A 123 -19.16 2.23 20.88
C LEU A 123 -20.38 1.33 20.71
N THR A 124 -21.56 1.94 20.65
CA THR A 124 -22.78 1.26 20.22
C THR A 124 -22.74 1.00 18.71
N ASP A 125 -23.56 0.06 18.21
CA ASP A 125 -23.67 -0.25 16.78
C ASP A 125 -24.03 0.99 15.93
N ASN A 126 -24.86 1.88 16.47
CA ASN A 126 -25.21 3.14 15.81
C ASN A 126 -23.99 4.08 15.71
N GLN A 127 -23.22 4.23 16.80
CA GLN A 127 -21.99 5.01 16.79
C GLN A 127 -20.94 4.43 15.84
N ALA A 128 -20.81 3.10 15.80
CA ALA A 128 -19.92 2.40 14.87
C ALA A 128 -20.33 2.64 13.41
N GLY A 129 -21.63 2.58 13.09
CA GLY A 129 -22.15 2.89 11.76
C GLY A 129 -21.90 4.35 11.34
N ARG A 130 -22.11 5.31 12.24
CA ARG A 130 -21.83 6.74 11.96
C ARG A 130 -20.33 7.01 11.80
N LEU A 131 -19.49 6.33 12.58
CA LEU A 131 -18.03 6.39 12.45
C LEU A 131 -17.59 5.84 11.10
N GLN A 132 -18.19 4.73 10.64
CA GLN A 132 -17.91 4.17 9.32
C GLN A 132 -18.17 5.17 8.20
N THR A 133 -19.32 5.86 8.22
CA THR A 133 -19.65 6.89 7.23
C THR A 133 -18.64 8.04 7.28
N LEU A 134 -18.36 8.57 8.48
CA LEU A 134 -17.42 9.67 8.68
C LEU A 134 -16.02 9.33 8.14
N LEU A 135 -15.53 8.12 8.42
CA LEU A 135 -14.23 7.66 7.95
C LEU A 135 -14.23 7.36 6.45
N ALA A 136 -15.32 6.80 5.91
CA ALA A 136 -15.45 6.55 4.48
C ALA A 136 -15.36 7.87 3.68
N ASP A 137 -16.10 8.90 4.09
CA ASP A 137 -16.10 10.22 3.43
C ASP A 137 -14.75 10.93 3.55
N SER A 138 -14.06 10.71 4.67
CA SER A 138 -12.75 11.31 4.94
C SER A 138 -11.60 10.62 4.20
N LEU A 139 -11.80 9.40 3.71
CA LEU A 139 -10.78 8.60 3.06
C LEU A 139 -10.97 8.65 1.54
N PRO A 140 -10.04 9.26 0.77
CA PRO A 140 -10.18 9.33 -0.69
C PRO A 140 -10.29 7.91 -1.24
N GLU A 141 -11.20 7.74 -2.20
CA GLU A 141 -11.13 6.64 -3.15
C GLU A 141 -9.84 6.87 -3.92
N SER A 142 -8.80 6.14 -3.54
CA SER A 142 -7.57 6.15 -4.32
C SER A 142 -7.77 5.14 -5.41
N ASP A 143 -8.06 5.64 -6.61
CA ASP A 143 -8.15 4.84 -7.83
C ASP A 143 -6.77 4.35 -8.30
N ASN A 144 -5.68 4.89 -7.75
CA ASN A 144 -4.33 4.46 -8.07
C ASN A 144 -3.94 3.22 -7.26
N ALA A 145 -4.20 2.06 -7.86
CA ALA A 145 -3.70 0.77 -7.40
C ALA A 145 -2.17 0.63 -7.50
N GLU A 146 -1.51 1.52 -8.25
CA GLU A 146 -0.07 1.47 -8.53
C GLU A 146 0.81 1.78 -7.30
N ASP A 147 0.25 2.37 -6.24
CA ASP A 147 1.00 2.68 -5.03
C ASP A 147 0.27 2.21 -3.76
N LEU A 148 0.11 0.89 -3.61
CA LEU A 148 -0.46 0.32 -2.39
C LEU A 148 0.32 0.73 -1.12
N ALA A 149 1.63 0.97 -1.25
CA ALA A 149 2.51 1.40 -0.16
C ALA A 149 2.25 2.87 0.21
N GLY A 150 2.23 3.78 -0.77
CA GLY A 150 1.86 5.18 -0.57
C GLY A 150 0.38 5.37 -0.23
N TRP A 151 -0.50 4.47 -0.68
CA TRP A 151 -1.87 4.37 -0.20
C TRP A 151 -1.91 4.02 1.28
N ARG A 152 -1.24 2.93 1.71
CA ARG A 152 -1.13 2.56 3.12
C ARG A 152 -0.53 3.70 3.94
N GLN A 153 0.52 4.35 3.45
CA GLN A 153 1.17 5.47 4.13
C GLN A 153 0.29 6.73 4.18
N ALA A 154 -0.47 7.03 3.13
CA ALA A 154 -1.42 8.15 3.09
C ALA A 154 -2.65 7.88 3.98
N LYS A 155 -3.10 6.63 4.06
CA LYS A 155 -4.15 6.19 4.98
C LYS A 155 -3.66 6.26 6.41
N LEU A 156 -2.50 5.69 6.72
CA LEU A 156 -1.83 5.86 8.00
C LEU A 156 -1.69 7.35 8.34
N LYS A 157 -1.17 8.19 7.45
CA LYS A 157 -1.05 9.63 7.69
C LYS A 157 -2.41 10.31 7.93
N LYS A 158 -3.48 9.88 7.27
CA LYS A 158 -4.86 10.35 7.58
C LYS A 158 -5.40 9.80 8.91
N LEU A 159 -4.97 8.61 9.33
CA LEU A 159 -5.29 8.02 10.64
C LEU A 159 -4.51 8.70 11.77
N HIS A 160 -3.23 8.99 11.56
CA HIS A 160 -2.42 9.87 12.40
C HIS A 160 -2.99 11.30 12.41
N GLY A 161 -3.67 11.71 11.33
CA GLY A 161 -4.37 13.00 11.22
C GLY A 161 -5.82 12.97 11.71
N LEU A 162 -6.34 11.83 12.17
CA LEU A 162 -7.70 11.70 12.70
C LEU A 162 -7.71 12.28 14.11
N ARG A 163 -7.98 13.58 14.12
CA ARG A 163 -8.10 14.42 15.30
C ARG A 163 -9.26 13.96 16.17
N PRO A 164 -9.09 13.82 17.50
CA PRO A 164 -10.17 13.43 18.41
C PRO A 164 -11.44 14.27 18.24
N GLU A 165 -11.29 15.55 17.92
CA GLU A 165 -12.39 16.50 17.67
C GLU A 165 -13.30 16.07 16.51
N THR A 166 -12.81 15.23 15.60
CA THR A 166 -13.57 14.68 14.47
C THR A 166 -14.50 13.54 14.92
N VAL A 167 -14.10 12.78 15.93
CA VAL A 167 -14.81 11.58 16.42
C VAL A 167 -15.66 11.91 17.65
N GLU A 168 -15.23 12.87 18.47
CA GLU A 168 -15.91 13.31 19.70
C GLU A 168 -17.40 13.65 19.57
N PRO A 169 -17.90 14.25 18.47
CA PRO A 169 -19.33 14.47 18.28
C PRO A 169 -20.17 13.18 18.18
N LEU A 170 -19.52 12.03 17.94
CA LEU A 170 -20.15 10.71 17.92
C LEU A 170 -20.12 10.04 19.30
N LEU A 171 -19.40 10.61 20.28
CA LEU A 171 -19.10 10.00 21.57
C LEU A 171 -19.85 10.67 22.71
N GLU A 172 -20.29 9.85 23.66
CA GLU A 172 -20.73 10.30 24.96
C GLU A 172 -19.53 10.79 25.79
N ASP A 173 -19.78 11.69 26.75
CA ASP A 173 -18.72 12.36 27.52
C ASP A 173 -17.76 11.37 28.20
N TRP A 174 -18.27 10.23 28.67
CA TRP A 174 -17.46 9.18 29.33
C TRP A 174 -16.63 8.33 28.34
N GLN A 175 -17.00 8.30 27.06
CA GLN A 175 -16.27 7.56 26.01
C GLN A 175 -15.06 8.36 25.47
N ARG A 176 -15.12 9.69 25.55
CA ARG A 176 -14.10 10.59 24.97
C ARG A 176 -12.68 10.37 25.50
N PRO A 177 -12.43 10.13 26.80
CA PRO A 177 -11.07 9.90 27.31
C PRO A 177 -10.41 8.66 26.68
N ALA A 178 -11.12 7.53 26.61
CA ALA A 178 -10.61 6.29 26.06
C ALA A 178 -10.39 6.39 24.53
N ALA A 179 -11.29 7.05 23.82
CA ALA A 179 -11.14 7.32 22.39
C ALA A 179 -9.94 8.24 22.10
N ARG A 180 -9.76 9.33 22.87
CA ARG A 180 -8.60 10.22 22.77
C ARG A 180 -7.30 9.48 22.98
N GLU A 181 -7.20 8.69 24.04
CA GLU A 181 -6.00 7.91 24.34
C GLU A 181 -5.66 6.95 23.19
N TYR A 182 -6.66 6.30 22.61
CA TYR A 182 -6.43 5.40 21.47
C TYR A 182 -6.01 6.13 20.21
N LEU A 183 -6.67 7.24 19.86
CA LEU A 183 -6.32 8.04 18.68
C LEU A 183 -4.92 8.66 18.81
N MET A 184 -4.54 9.12 20.02
CA MET A 184 -3.18 9.60 20.29
C MET A 184 -2.15 8.46 20.17
N LYS A 185 -2.46 7.27 20.71
CA LYS A 185 -1.60 6.09 20.51
C LYS A 185 -1.47 5.73 19.03
N LEU A 186 -2.55 5.73 18.26
CA LEU A 186 -2.47 5.53 16.80
C LEU A 186 -1.63 6.61 16.12
N ALA A 187 -1.70 7.85 16.59
CA ALA A 187 -0.90 8.97 16.08
C ALA A 187 0.60 8.82 16.37
N ASP A 188 0.96 8.33 17.55
CA ASP A 188 2.36 8.18 17.99
C ASP A 188 3.02 6.87 17.50
N SER A 189 2.20 5.88 17.19
CA SER A 189 2.69 4.53 16.95
C SER A 189 2.84 4.26 15.45
N ALA A 190 4.04 3.83 15.01
CA ALA A 190 4.29 3.24 13.69
C ALA A 190 3.60 1.85 13.51
N PHE A 191 2.39 1.68 14.04
CA PHE A 191 1.81 0.44 14.54
C PHE A 191 0.98 -0.36 13.53
N LEU A 192 1.36 -0.39 12.26
CA LEU A 192 0.78 -1.35 11.33
C LEU A 192 1.86 -2.15 10.61
N GLU A 193 2.77 -2.75 11.38
CA GLU A 193 3.18 -4.11 11.04
C GLU A 193 2.00 -5.02 11.37
N ILE A 194 1.12 -5.23 10.40
CA ILE A 194 0.08 -6.26 10.51
C ILE A 194 0.81 -7.61 10.42
N PRO A 195 0.86 -8.42 11.49
CA PRO A 195 1.47 -9.74 11.40
C PRO A 195 0.59 -10.59 10.48
N GLY A 196 1.14 -11.04 9.36
CA GLY A 196 0.49 -12.05 8.51
C GLY A 196 -0.36 -11.54 7.34
N VAL A 197 -0.31 -10.26 6.97
CA VAL A 197 -0.78 -9.83 5.64
C VAL A 197 0.45 -9.68 4.72
N PRO A 198 0.70 -10.62 3.78
CA PRO A 198 1.89 -10.62 2.94
C PRO A 198 2.00 -9.41 2.01
#